data_AF-A0A6U3VPC6-F1
#
_entry.id   AF-A0A6U3VPC6-F1
#
_cell.length_a   1.000
_cell.length_b   1.000
_cell.length_c   1.000
_cell.angle_alpha   90.00
_cell.angle_beta   90.00
_cell.angle_gamma   90.00
#
_symmetry.space_group_name_H-M   'P 1'
#
loop_
_entity.id
_entity.type
_entity.pdbx_description
1 polymer ?
#
loop_
_entity_poly.entity_id
_entity_poly.type
_entity_poly.pdbx_seq_one_letter_code
_entity_poly.pdbx_strand_id
1 'polypeptide(L)'
;MTSSMLSTAATLLHSLYPHLVDHIVTPEEVTGSDICYFGPNGERDDTSVVFCRDLDDGKRPMVGTWYLTPERHVLEWTFTTTVFLLLLSVLYPKLPKYKANPNGENPLRPPTWLRAIAFLFFCLMIMYKSTGYSGKLLMIAMPCNVLWCLAFALSFYPNLSTHASHIICQLWISYTSLTIAALAIPDTSDLVLPFELPYFFIMHWLLLFFPIYYLCSGKVSTLPFPNSGETYVSSFFKWWSFSCIMFGIFYVTIITPLSLYSGINLNYMLNPPPTPGNIISGPNYRLMSCAGTSLSFLFIRAVMSLAELILRLVFNCPFSVHAELRKKKAT
;
A
#
# COMPACT_ATOMS: atom_id res chain seq x y z
N MET A 1 -24.74 19.96 -18.17
CA MET A 1 -24.06 18.88 -18.93
C MET A 1 -23.35 17.88 -18.02
N THR A 2 -22.65 18.33 -16.97
CA THR A 2 -21.90 17.46 -16.05
C THR A 2 -22.76 16.49 -15.23
N SER A 3 -23.95 16.89 -14.77
CA SER A 3 -24.84 16.02 -13.98
C SER A 3 -25.40 14.83 -14.77
N SER A 4 -25.79 15.04 -16.03
CA SER A 4 -26.31 13.97 -16.89
C SER A 4 -25.23 12.93 -17.21
N MET A 5 -24.01 13.36 -17.53
CA MET A 5 -22.90 12.43 -17.83
C MET A 5 -22.49 11.62 -16.60
N LEU A 6 -22.46 12.26 -15.43
CA LEU A 6 -22.16 11.57 -14.17
C LEU A 6 -23.23 10.55 -13.83
N SER A 7 -24.50 10.90 -13.98
CA SER A 7 -25.62 9.98 -13.77
C SER A 7 -25.57 8.79 -14.73
N THR A 8 -25.31 9.01 -16.02
CA THR A 8 -25.15 7.91 -16.98
C THR A 8 -23.97 7.00 -16.64
N ALA A 9 -22.82 7.57 -16.24
CA ALA A 9 -21.67 6.79 -15.82
C ALA A 9 -21.93 5.98 -14.54
N ALA A 10 -22.67 6.55 -13.59
CA ALA A 10 -23.08 5.88 -12.36
C ALA A 10 -24.07 4.73 -12.63
N THR A 11 -25.07 4.96 -13.50
CA THR A 11 -26.00 3.90 -13.94
C THR A 11 -25.26 2.78 -14.66
N LEU A 12 -24.30 3.13 -15.53
CA LEU A 12 -23.46 2.13 -16.20
C LEU A 12 -22.63 1.35 -15.17
N LEU A 13 -21.96 2.03 -14.24
CA LEU A 13 -21.17 1.39 -13.18
C LEU A 13 -22.03 0.40 -12.38
N HIS A 14 -23.20 0.84 -11.94
CA HIS A 14 -24.14 0.00 -11.20
C HIS A 14 -24.61 -1.20 -12.03
N SER A 15 -24.90 -1.01 -13.32
CA SER A 15 -25.30 -2.09 -14.22
C SER A 15 -24.19 -3.11 -14.51
N LEU A 16 -22.92 -2.68 -14.45
CA LEU A 16 -21.76 -3.56 -14.64
C LEU A 16 -21.46 -4.39 -13.40
N TYR A 17 -21.88 -3.95 -12.21
CA TYR A 17 -21.61 -4.60 -10.93
C TYR A 17 -22.88 -4.83 -10.11
N PRO A 18 -23.87 -5.55 -10.67
CA PRO A 18 -25.15 -5.78 -10.01
C PRO A 18 -25.06 -6.74 -8.80
N HIS A 19 -23.90 -7.38 -8.60
CA HIS A 19 -23.62 -8.29 -7.49
C HIS A 19 -23.33 -7.56 -6.15
N LEU A 20 -22.99 -6.26 -6.20
CA LEU A 20 -22.76 -5.44 -5.01
C LEU A 20 -24.07 -5.12 -4.29
N VAL A 21 -24.07 -5.23 -2.97
CA VAL A 21 -25.29 -5.08 -2.15
C VAL A 21 -25.56 -3.60 -1.81
N ASP A 22 -26.82 -3.17 -1.92
CA ASP A 22 -27.27 -1.78 -1.66
C ASP A 22 -27.29 -1.37 -0.17
N HIS A 23 -27.03 -2.31 0.74
CA HIS A 23 -26.97 -2.06 2.18
C HIS A 23 -25.63 -2.49 2.75
N ILE A 24 -25.22 -1.80 3.82
CA ILE A 24 -23.96 -2.04 4.50
C ILE A 24 -24.10 -3.32 5.31
N VAL A 25 -23.28 -4.31 5.01
CA VAL A 25 -23.13 -5.51 5.83
C VAL A 25 -22.46 -5.10 7.13
N THR A 26 -23.16 -5.26 8.25
CA THR A 26 -22.57 -5.05 9.58
C THR A 26 -21.65 -6.22 9.93
N PRO A 27 -20.58 -5.99 10.72
CA PRO A 27 -19.72 -7.07 11.20
C PRO A 27 -20.50 -8.12 12.03
N GLU A 28 -21.50 -7.65 12.78
CA GLU A 28 -22.42 -8.47 13.57
C GLU A 28 -23.70 -8.74 12.76
N GLU A 29 -24.15 -10.00 12.77
CA GLU A 29 -25.42 -10.39 12.16
C GLU A 29 -26.55 -10.03 13.13
N VAL A 30 -27.44 -9.15 12.69
CA VAL A 30 -28.50 -8.63 13.56
C VAL A 30 -29.81 -9.41 13.37
N THR A 31 -30.05 -9.94 12.17
CA THR A 31 -31.40 -10.38 11.78
C THR A 31 -31.54 -11.84 11.34
N GLY A 32 -30.44 -12.54 11.04
CA GLY A 32 -30.54 -13.88 10.44
C GLY A 32 -30.77 -13.89 8.92
N SER A 33 -30.93 -12.71 8.31
CA SER A 33 -31.37 -12.52 6.92
C SER A 33 -30.56 -11.50 6.13
N ASP A 34 -29.47 -11.00 6.70
CA ASP A 34 -28.62 -9.98 6.06
C ASP A 34 -27.97 -10.59 4.79
N ILE A 35 -28.07 -9.89 3.66
CA ILE A 35 -27.53 -10.35 2.37
C ILE A 35 -26.13 -9.78 2.22
N CYS A 36 -25.16 -10.66 1.97
CA CYS A 36 -23.77 -10.25 1.82
C CYS A 36 -23.36 -10.14 0.35
N TYR A 37 -23.91 -10.98 -0.53
CA TYR A 37 -23.55 -11.00 -1.95
C TYR A 37 -24.76 -11.44 -2.77
N PHE A 38 -25.09 -10.68 -3.81
CA PHE A 38 -26.02 -11.14 -4.85
C PHE A 38 -25.26 -12.00 -5.85
N GLY A 39 -25.96 -12.89 -6.58
CA GLY A 39 -25.34 -13.72 -7.61
C GLY A 39 -24.46 -12.92 -8.59
N PRO A 40 -23.59 -13.57 -9.38
CA PRO A 40 -22.60 -12.89 -10.23
C PRO A 40 -23.21 -11.88 -11.21
N ASN A 41 -24.49 -12.02 -11.58
CA ASN A 41 -25.24 -11.09 -12.43
C ASN A 41 -26.29 -10.27 -11.65
N GLY A 42 -26.21 -10.24 -10.32
CA GLY A 42 -27.17 -9.56 -9.43
C GLY A 42 -28.47 -10.33 -9.24
N GLU A 43 -28.45 -11.64 -9.45
CA GLU A 43 -29.63 -12.47 -9.23
C GLU A 43 -30.03 -12.46 -7.73
N ARG A 44 -31.35 -12.51 -7.49
CA ARG A 44 -31.97 -12.44 -6.15
C ARG A 44 -32.70 -13.72 -5.76
N ASP A 45 -32.50 -14.80 -6.50
CA ASP A 45 -33.05 -16.11 -6.19
C ASP A 45 -32.31 -16.75 -5.00
N ASP A 46 -33.04 -17.50 -4.18
CA ASP A 46 -32.51 -18.14 -2.97
C ASP A 46 -31.32 -19.08 -3.25
N THR A 47 -31.12 -19.49 -4.51
CA THR A 47 -30.01 -20.34 -4.94
C THR A 47 -28.72 -19.59 -5.31
N SER A 48 -28.78 -18.28 -5.53
CA SER A 48 -27.62 -17.45 -5.92
C SER A 48 -27.22 -16.41 -4.87
N VAL A 49 -28.15 -16.05 -3.98
CA VAL A 49 -27.92 -15.12 -2.88
C VAL A 49 -27.07 -15.78 -1.79
N VAL A 50 -26.03 -15.08 -1.34
CA VAL A 50 -25.23 -15.50 -0.18
C VAL A 50 -25.63 -14.66 1.02
N PHE A 51 -26.22 -15.31 2.02
CA PHE A 51 -26.53 -14.66 3.29
C PHE A 51 -25.28 -14.52 4.15
N CYS A 52 -25.21 -13.45 4.94
CA CYS A 52 -24.07 -13.19 5.80
C CYS A 52 -23.85 -14.28 6.86
N ARG A 53 -24.93 -14.96 7.28
CA ARG A 53 -24.88 -16.11 8.20
C ARG A 53 -24.12 -17.31 7.63
N ASP A 54 -24.09 -17.42 6.30
CA ASP A 54 -23.44 -18.53 5.60
C ASP A 54 -21.94 -18.22 5.33
N LEU A 55 -21.49 -16.99 5.62
CA LEU A 55 -20.10 -16.60 5.56
C LEU A 55 -19.43 -16.77 6.92
N ASP A 56 -18.23 -17.37 6.92
CA ASP A 56 -17.35 -17.38 8.10
C ASP A 56 -17.16 -15.95 8.63
N ASP A 57 -17.14 -15.80 9.96
CA ASP A 57 -17.06 -14.49 10.64
C ASP A 57 -15.93 -13.58 10.11
N GLY A 58 -14.83 -14.18 9.69
CA GLY A 58 -13.67 -13.50 9.13
C GLY A 58 -13.84 -12.91 7.73
N LYS A 59 -14.86 -13.33 6.98
CA LYS A 59 -15.07 -12.97 5.56
C LYS A 59 -16.02 -11.79 5.39
N ARG A 60 -16.91 -11.54 6.35
CA ARG A 60 -17.96 -10.52 6.24
C ARG A 60 -17.42 -9.10 6.00
N PRO A 61 -16.36 -8.63 6.69
CA PRO A 61 -15.81 -7.29 6.45
C PRO A 61 -15.14 -7.13 5.07
N MET A 62 -14.82 -8.26 4.41
CA MET A 62 -14.16 -8.30 3.12
C MET A 62 -15.13 -8.29 1.94
N VAL A 63 -16.43 -8.42 2.19
CA VAL A 63 -17.44 -8.35 1.13
C VAL A 63 -17.82 -6.89 0.85
N GLY A 64 -17.87 -6.55 -0.43
CA GLY A 64 -18.16 -5.23 -0.94
C GLY A 64 -19.65 -4.87 -0.88
N THR A 65 -19.94 -3.66 -0.43
CA THR A 65 -21.30 -3.07 -0.44
C THR A 65 -21.25 -1.66 -1.01
N TRP A 66 -22.38 -1.15 -1.49
CA TRP A 66 -22.52 0.25 -1.90
C TRP A 66 -22.63 1.18 -0.68
N TYR A 67 -21.53 1.34 0.08
CA TYR A 67 -21.48 2.31 1.18
C TYR A 67 -21.54 3.77 0.67
N LEU A 68 -20.94 4.01 -0.50
CA LEU A 68 -20.99 5.28 -1.21
C LEU A 68 -21.80 5.10 -2.50
N THR A 69 -22.44 6.17 -2.97
CA THR A 69 -23.20 6.09 -4.21
C THR A 69 -22.29 5.85 -5.42
N PRO A 70 -22.75 5.18 -6.47
CA PRO A 70 -21.98 4.97 -7.70
C PRO A 70 -21.45 6.28 -8.30
N GLU A 71 -22.22 7.38 -8.27
CA GLU A 71 -21.79 8.71 -8.73
C GLU A 71 -20.56 9.18 -7.96
N ARG A 72 -20.55 8.96 -6.64
CA ARG A 72 -19.44 9.36 -5.78
C ARG A 72 -18.20 8.52 -6.07
N HIS A 73 -18.34 7.22 -6.32
CA HIS A 73 -17.22 6.38 -6.74
C HIS A 73 -16.58 6.88 -8.04
N VAL A 74 -17.39 7.15 -9.07
CA VAL A 74 -16.91 7.68 -10.36
C VAL A 74 -16.23 9.04 -10.17
N LEU A 75 -16.86 9.95 -9.42
CA LEU A 75 -16.35 11.30 -9.19
C LEU A 75 -15.04 11.29 -8.41
N GLU A 76 -14.99 10.58 -7.27
CA GLU A 76 -13.78 10.47 -6.45
C GLU A 76 -12.65 9.83 -7.26
N TRP A 77 -12.90 8.71 -7.94
CA TRP A 77 -11.87 8.03 -8.73
C TRP A 77 -11.34 8.92 -9.86
N THR A 78 -12.22 9.46 -10.70
CA THR A 78 -11.82 10.30 -11.84
C THR A 78 -11.02 11.53 -11.38
N PHE A 79 -11.53 12.24 -10.37
CA PHE A 79 -10.88 13.43 -9.86
C PHE A 79 -9.53 13.13 -9.22
N THR A 80 -9.47 12.18 -8.28
CA THR A 80 -8.23 11.85 -7.55
C THR A 80 -7.17 11.25 -8.46
N THR A 81 -7.54 10.33 -9.37
CA THR A 81 -6.62 9.78 -10.37
C THR A 81 -6.03 10.89 -11.23
N THR A 82 -6.85 11.80 -11.74
CA THR A 82 -6.38 12.93 -12.56
C THR A 82 -5.39 13.80 -11.77
N VAL A 83 -5.74 14.18 -10.54
CA VAL A 83 -4.88 15.00 -9.68
C VAL A 83 -3.55 14.31 -9.40
N PHE A 84 -3.55 13.03 -9.00
CA PHE A 84 -2.30 12.32 -8.68
C PHE A 84 -1.42 12.09 -9.90
N LEU A 85 -1.99 11.79 -11.07
CA LEU A 85 -1.21 11.66 -12.31
C LEU A 85 -0.59 12.99 -12.74
N LEU A 86 -1.33 14.11 -12.62
CA LEU A 86 -0.79 15.44 -12.87
C LEU A 86 0.35 15.78 -11.89
N LEU A 87 0.14 15.55 -10.60
CA LEU A 87 1.18 15.77 -9.59
C LEU A 87 2.41 14.88 -9.82
N LEU A 88 2.22 13.62 -10.24
CA LEU A 88 3.30 12.72 -10.61
C LEU A 88 4.11 13.30 -11.78
N SER A 89 3.43 13.77 -12.83
CA SER A 89 4.08 14.35 -14.02
C SER A 89 4.93 15.57 -13.70
N VAL A 90 4.52 16.36 -12.68
CA VAL A 90 5.23 17.56 -12.23
C VAL A 90 6.38 17.23 -11.26
N LEU A 91 6.18 16.27 -10.36
CA LEU A 91 7.14 15.98 -9.28
C LEU A 91 8.22 14.98 -9.70
N TYR A 92 7.87 13.95 -10.47
CA TYR A 92 8.80 12.88 -10.85
C TYR A 92 10.08 13.41 -11.53
N PRO A 93 10.02 14.36 -12.49
CA PRO A 93 11.22 14.92 -13.11
C PRO A 93 12.13 15.70 -12.15
N LYS A 94 11.60 16.14 -11.01
CA LYS A 94 12.30 16.93 -9.98
C LYS A 94 12.93 16.07 -8.89
N LEU A 95 12.75 14.75 -8.93
CA LEU A 95 13.39 13.82 -8.00
C LEU A 95 14.89 13.68 -8.29
N PRO A 96 15.70 13.38 -7.25
CA PRO A 96 17.10 13.07 -7.44
C PRO A 96 17.31 11.92 -8.42
N LYS A 97 18.22 12.11 -9.39
CA LYS A 97 18.62 11.06 -10.32
C LYS A 97 19.75 10.23 -9.72
N TYR A 98 19.55 8.92 -9.69
CA TYR A 98 20.52 7.97 -9.17
C TYR A 98 21.24 7.32 -10.35
N LYS A 99 22.56 7.50 -10.44
CA LYS A 99 23.36 6.95 -11.53
C LYS A 99 23.52 5.43 -11.35
N ALA A 100 23.52 4.72 -12.48
CA ALA A 100 23.88 3.31 -12.49
C ALA A 100 25.32 3.12 -12.03
N ASN A 101 25.58 1.97 -11.39
CA ASN A 101 26.93 1.56 -11.05
C ASN A 101 27.71 1.26 -12.36
N PRO A 102 28.94 1.80 -12.53
CA PRO A 102 29.79 1.45 -13.67
C PRO A 102 30.00 -0.05 -13.86
N ASN A 103 29.96 -0.82 -12.77
CA ASN A 103 30.17 -2.27 -12.77
C ASN A 103 28.91 -3.07 -13.14
N GLY A 104 27.80 -2.41 -13.49
CA GLY A 104 26.53 -3.04 -13.87
C GLY A 104 25.73 -3.64 -12.71
N GLU A 105 26.34 -3.89 -11.56
CA GLU A 105 25.65 -4.40 -10.38
C GLU A 105 24.86 -3.32 -9.64
N ASN A 106 23.59 -3.61 -9.34
CA ASN A 106 22.74 -2.71 -8.57
C ASN A 106 23.19 -2.69 -7.09
N PRO A 107 23.71 -1.55 -6.57
CA PRO A 107 24.26 -1.49 -5.21
C PRO A 107 23.19 -1.67 -4.12
N LEU A 108 21.91 -1.50 -4.49
CA LEU A 108 20.76 -1.71 -3.61
C LEU A 108 20.31 -3.16 -3.57
N ARG A 109 20.95 -4.08 -4.30
CA ARG A 109 20.61 -5.48 -4.18
C ARG A 109 20.88 -5.96 -2.75
N PRO A 110 19.91 -6.60 -2.08
CA PRO A 110 20.09 -7.08 -0.73
C PRO A 110 21.06 -8.27 -0.68
N PRO A 111 21.72 -8.51 0.47
CA PRO A 111 22.61 -9.66 0.65
C PRO A 111 21.84 -10.97 0.58
N THR A 112 22.55 -12.08 0.30
CA THR A 112 21.95 -13.40 0.05
C THR A 112 20.96 -13.85 1.13
N TRP A 113 21.29 -13.64 2.41
CA TRP A 113 20.40 -14.02 3.51
C TRP A 113 19.08 -13.23 3.51
N LEU A 114 19.12 -11.93 3.20
CA LEU A 114 17.93 -11.08 3.15
C LEU A 114 17.09 -11.41 1.91
N ARG A 115 17.75 -11.80 0.81
CA ARG A 115 17.09 -12.34 -0.39
C ARG A 115 16.39 -13.66 -0.10
N ALA A 116 17.00 -14.54 0.69
CA ALA A 116 16.38 -15.81 1.10
C ALA A 116 15.13 -15.57 1.96
N ILE A 117 15.18 -14.61 2.89
CA ILE A 117 14.01 -14.18 3.68
C ILE A 117 12.92 -13.63 2.75
N ALA A 118 13.26 -12.72 1.83
CA ALA A 118 12.32 -12.18 0.85
C ALA A 118 11.66 -13.27 0.01
N PHE A 119 12.43 -14.24 -0.46
CA PHE A 119 11.93 -15.38 -1.21
C PHE A 119 10.96 -16.23 -0.38
N LEU A 120 11.37 -16.64 0.82
CA LEU A 120 10.55 -17.47 1.71
C LEU A 120 9.20 -16.82 2.02
N PHE A 121 9.22 -15.57 2.48
CA PHE A 121 8.00 -14.87 2.89
C PHE A 121 7.09 -14.50 1.72
N PHE A 122 7.67 -14.25 0.55
CA PHE A 122 6.89 -14.10 -0.68
C PHE A 122 6.21 -15.42 -1.07
N CYS A 123 6.90 -16.56 -1.04
CA CYS A 123 6.30 -17.86 -1.32
C CYS A 123 5.18 -18.21 -0.32
N LEU A 124 5.40 -17.97 0.97
CA LEU A 124 4.37 -18.15 2.00
C LEU A 124 3.16 -17.23 1.77
N MET A 125 3.39 -15.97 1.38
CA MET A 125 2.33 -15.03 1.03
C MET A 125 1.46 -15.57 -0.11
N ILE A 126 2.09 -16.03 -1.20
CA ILE A 126 1.37 -16.61 -2.34
C ILE A 126 0.58 -17.84 -1.89
N MET A 127 1.19 -18.74 -1.13
CA MET A 127 0.53 -19.95 -0.61
C MET A 127 -0.71 -19.62 0.23
N TYR A 128 -0.60 -18.73 1.22
CA TYR A 128 -1.74 -18.37 2.08
C TYR A 128 -2.84 -17.66 1.30
N LYS A 129 -2.49 -16.81 0.33
CA LYS A 129 -3.48 -16.08 -0.48
C LYS A 129 -4.09 -16.93 -1.61
N SER A 130 -3.42 -17.99 -2.06
CA SER A 130 -3.96 -18.93 -3.06
C SER A 130 -4.83 -20.05 -2.47
N THR A 131 -4.64 -20.38 -1.19
CA THR A 131 -5.31 -21.52 -0.52
C THR A 131 -6.59 -21.11 0.21
N GLY A 132 -6.94 -19.82 0.22
CA GLY A 132 -8.15 -19.33 0.87
C GLY A 132 -9.40 -19.39 -0.01
N TYR A 133 -10.34 -18.49 0.27
CA TYR A 133 -11.58 -18.35 -0.48
C TYR A 133 -11.35 -17.76 -1.89
N SER A 134 -12.35 -17.94 -2.76
CA SER A 134 -12.34 -17.38 -4.13
C SER A 134 -12.11 -15.87 -4.09
N GLY A 135 -11.02 -15.40 -4.72
CA GLY A 135 -10.64 -13.99 -4.72
C GLY A 135 -9.69 -13.54 -3.60
N LYS A 136 -9.37 -14.39 -2.60
CA LYS A 136 -8.35 -14.07 -1.56
C LYS A 136 -6.99 -13.73 -2.19
N LEU A 137 -6.69 -14.22 -3.39
CA LEU A 137 -5.48 -13.88 -4.14
C LEU A 137 -5.36 -12.36 -4.42
N LEU A 138 -6.49 -11.66 -4.59
CA LEU A 138 -6.50 -10.20 -4.79
C LEU A 138 -6.00 -9.45 -3.55
N MET A 139 -6.01 -10.06 -2.37
CA MET A 139 -5.42 -9.50 -1.15
C MET A 139 -3.89 -9.37 -1.22
N ILE A 140 -3.22 -9.89 -2.25
CA ILE A 140 -1.82 -9.52 -2.55
C ILE A 140 -1.70 -8.01 -2.80
N ALA A 141 -2.77 -7.35 -3.21
CA ALA A 141 -2.84 -5.90 -3.39
C ALA A 141 -3.02 -5.11 -2.07
N MET A 142 -2.96 -5.77 -0.91
CA MET A 142 -2.86 -5.06 0.38
C MET A 142 -1.44 -4.46 0.54
N PRO A 143 -1.27 -3.28 1.15
CA PRO A 143 0.00 -2.54 1.17
C PRO A 143 1.22 -3.35 1.63
N CYS A 144 1.10 -4.11 2.72
CA CYS A 144 2.20 -4.91 3.25
C CYS A 144 2.59 -6.07 2.32
N ASN A 145 1.62 -6.64 1.59
CA ASN A 145 1.87 -7.69 0.61
C ASN A 145 2.56 -7.12 -0.64
N VAL A 146 2.17 -5.91 -1.06
CA VAL A 146 2.88 -5.17 -2.12
C VAL A 146 4.33 -4.86 -1.71
N LEU A 147 4.58 -4.49 -0.45
CA LEU A 147 5.96 -4.32 0.03
C LEU A 147 6.77 -5.61 -0.10
N TRP A 148 6.20 -6.79 0.15
CA TRP A 148 6.87 -8.07 -0.12
C TRP A 148 7.09 -8.34 -1.61
N CYS A 149 6.13 -7.99 -2.48
CA CYS A 149 6.33 -8.03 -3.93
C CYS A 149 7.52 -7.15 -4.36
N LEU A 150 7.63 -5.94 -3.80
CA LEU A 150 8.74 -5.03 -4.05
C LEU A 150 10.06 -5.57 -3.48
N ALA A 151 10.05 -6.18 -2.30
CA ALA A 151 11.21 -6.84 -1.69
C ALA A 151 11.73 -7.99 -2.56
N PHE A 152 10.81 -8.79 -3.09
CA PHE A 152 11.12 -9.88 -4.02
C PHE A 152 11.69 -9.33 -5.33
N ALA A 153 11.06 -8.32 -5.93
CA ALA A 153 11.55 -7.67 -7.14
C ALA A 153 12.95 -7.08 -6.94
N LEU A 154 13.20 -6.39 -5.83
CA LEU A 154 14.51 -5.82 -5.48
C LEU A 154 15.59 -6.91 -5.29
N SER A 155 15.20 -8.11 -4.90
CA SER A 155 16.09 -9.24 -4.67
C SER A 155 16.42 -10.04 -5.94
N PHE A 156 15.43 -10.22 -6.81
CA PHE A 156 15.47 -11.22 -7.88
C PHE A 156 15.23 -10.66 -9.28
N TYR A 157 14.71 -9.46 -9.47
CA TYR A 157 14.52 -8.89 -10.80
C TYR A 157 15.86 -8.34 -11.33
N PRO A 158 16.50 -9.00 -12.32
CA PRO A 158 17.87 -8.67 -12.73
C PRO A 158 17.96 -7.31 -13.43
N ASN A 159 16.88 -6.89 -14.08
CA ASN A 159 16.82 -5.66 -14.88
C ASN A 159 16.25 -4.47 -14.10
N LEU A 160 16.18 -4.56 -12.76
CA LEU A 160 15.73 -3.44 -11.95
C LEU A 160 16.78 -2.34 -11.95
N SER A 161 16.47 -1.20 -12.58
CA SER A 161 17.38 -0.06 -12.64
C SER A 161 17.72 0.45 -11.22
N THR A 162 18.94 0.95 -11.05
CA THR A 162 19.38 1.56 -9.78
C THR A 162 18.43 2.68 -9.34
N HIS A 163 17.93 3.49 -10.28
CA HIS A 163 16.97 4.55 -10.00
C HIS A 163 15.64 4.01 -9.46
N ALA A 164 15.08 2.97 -10.08
CA ALA A 164 13.85 2.33 -9.60
C ALA A 164 14.05 1.70 -8.21
N SER A 165 15.19 1.05 -7.97
CA SER A 165 15.52 0.50 -6.65
C SER A 165 15.58 1.59 -5.58
N HIS A 166 16.20 2.74 -5.88
CA HIS A 166 16.23 3.85 -4.92
C HIS A 166 14.82 4.37 -4.64
N ILE A 167 13.98 4.49 -5.66
CA ILE A 167 12.57 4.87 -5.48
C ILE A 167 11.87 3.88 -4.56
N ILE A 168 12.00 2.57 -4.81
CA ILE A 168 11.38 1.52 -3.98
C ILE A 168 11.81 1.69 -2.51
N CYS A 169 13.11 1.82 -2.25
CA CYS A 169 13.60 2.01 -0.89
C CYS A 169 13.11 3.32 -0.25
N GLN A 170 13.04 4.41 -1.01
CA GLN A 170 12.55 5.70 -0.50
C GLN A 170 11.06 5.68 -0.16
N LEU A 171 10.25 4.99 -0.98
CA LEU A 171 8.83 4.75 -0.71
C LEU A 171 8.67 3.87 0.54
N TRP A 172 9.47 2.81 0.65
CA TRP A 172 9.43 1.89 1.79
C TRP A 172 9.66 2.61 3.12
N ILE A 173 10.58 3.59 3.18
CA ILE A 173 10.79 4.41 4.39
C ILE A 173 9.48 5.08 4.83
N SER A 174 8.73 5.71 3.91
CA SER A 174 7.43 6.31 4.23
C SER A 174 6.35 5.26 4.56
N TYR A 175 6.35 4.14 3.84
CA TYR A 175 5.35 3.07 3.99
C TYR A 175 5.59 2.21 5.23
N THR A 176 6.72 2.37 5.92
CA THR A 176 6.98 1.80 7.25
C THR A 176 5.83 2.13 8.22
N SER A 177 5.23 3.32 8.10
CA SER A 177 4.04 3.70 8.87
C SER A 177 2.84 2.76 8.68
N LEU A 178 2.64 2.20 7.47
CA LEU A 178 1.56 1.24 7.19
C LEU A 178 1.83 -0.08 7.91
N THR A 179 3.08 -0.53 7.91
CA THR A 179 3.50 -1.72 8.65
C THR A 179 3.34 -1.53 10.15
N ILE A 180 3.68 -0.34 10.68
CA ILE A 180 3.45 0.00 12.09
C ILE A 180 1.94 0.00 12.38
N ALA A 181 1.12 0.59 11.51
CA ALA A 181 -0.33 0.60 11.68
C ALA A 181 -0.91 -0.82 11.71
N ALA A 182 -0.47 -1.70 10.82
CA ALA A 182 -0.89 -3.11 10.78
C ALA A 182 -0.47 -3.90 12.03
N LEU A 183 0.64 -3.54 12.69
CA LEU A 183 1.05 -4.14 13.97
C LEU A 183 0.28 -3.56 15.16
N ALA A 184 -0.02 -2.27 15.13
CA ALA A 184 -0.70 -1.57 16.22
C ALA A 184 -2.21 -1.85 16.24
N ILE A 185 -2.83 -1.96 15.06
CA ILE A 185 -4.25 -2.22 14.87
C ILE A 185 -4.37 -3.36 13.83
N PRO A 186 -4.09 -4.60 14.23
CA PRO A 186 -4.09 -5.71 13.29
C PRO A 186 -5.52 -6.05 12.86
N ASP A 187 -5.74 -6.14 11.55
CA ASP A 187 -6.90 -6.83 11.01
C ASP A 187 -6.52 -8.31 10.82
N THR A 188 -7.06 -9.15 11.70
CA THR A 188 -6.84 -10.60 11.68
C THR A 188 -8.06 -11.36 11.19
N SER A 189 -9.08 -10.67 10.68
CA SER A 189 -10.35 -11.29 10.31
C SER A 189 -10.17 -12.35 9.22
N ASP A 190 -9.29 -12.14 8.24
CA ASP A 190 -9.10 -13.11 7.14
C ASP A 190 -8.07 -14.23 7.42
N LEU A 191 -7.51 -14.29 8.63
CA LEU A 191 -6.39 -15.17 9.01
C LEU A 191 -6.88 -16.49 9.63
N VAL A 192 -7.46 -17.34 8.79
CA VAL A 192 -8.12 -18.60 9.21
C VAL A 192 -7.25 -19.84 9.01
N LEU A 193 -6.15 -19.74 8.25
CA LEU A 193 -5.31 -20.91 7.94
C LEU A 193 -4.31 -21.21 9.08
N PRO A 194 -3.89 -22.48 9.25
CA PRO A 194 -2.89 -22.84 10.25
C PRO A 194 -1.61 -22.02 10.09
N PHE A 195 -1.11 -21.48 11.21
CA PHE A 195 0.08 -20.60 11.26
C PHE A 195 -0.02 -19.27 10.50
N GLU A 196 -1.19 -18.90 9.94
CA GLU A 196 -1.38 -17.64 9.23
C GLU A 196 -1.26 -16.43 10.17
N LEU A 197 -1.74 -16.55 11.42
CA LEU A 197 -1.64 -15.49 12.43
C LEU A 197 -0.19 -15.24 12.91
N PRO A 198 0.61 -16.25 13.33
CA PRO A 198 2.04 -16.05 13.56
C PRO A 198 2.79 -15.51 12.34
N TYR A 199 2.48 -16.03 11.15
CA TYR A 199 3.05 -15.54 9.90
C TYR A 199 2.79 -14.04 9.69
N PHE A 200 1.55 -13.58 9.93
CA PHE A 200 1.18 -12.17 9.87
C PHE A 200 2.08 -11.31 10.75
N PHE A 201 2.28 -11.64 12.02
CA PHE A 201 3.13 -10.80 12.87
C PHE A 201 4.60 -10.83 12.44
N ILE A 202 5.13 -12.01 12.12
CA ILE A 202 6.54 -12.15 11.73
C ILE A 202 6.82 -11.39 10.43
N MET A 203 5.96 -11.51 9.43
CA MET A 203 6.15 -10.82 8.15
C MET A 203 6.15 -9.30 8.32
N HIS A 204 5.31 -8.75 9.22
CA HIS A 204 5.25 -7.32 9.46
C HIS A 204 6.48 -6.80 10.22
N TRP A 205 6.96 -7.53 11.23
CA TRP A 205 8.22 -7.19 11.90
C TRP A 205 9.41 -7.20 10.92
N LEU A 206 9.46 -8.18 10.02
CA LEU A 206 10.49 -8.23 8.98
C LEU A 206 10.38 -7.05 8.01
N LEU A 207 9.18 -6.62 7.62
CA LEU A 207 8.98 -5.44 6.76
C LEU A 207 9.52 -4.15 7.39
N LEU A 208 9.50 -4.00 8.72
CA LEU A 208 10.14 -2.88 9.42
C LEU A 208 11.66 -2.95 9.36
N PHE A 209 12.22 -4.16 9.32
CA PHE A 209 13.66 -4.37 9.33
C PHE A 209 14.33 -3.93 8.01
N PHE A 210 13.71 -4.16 6.84
CA PHE A 210 14.28 -3.78 5.53
C PHE A 210 14.68 -2.29 5.39
N PRO A 211 13.79 -1.31 5.63
CA PRO A 211 14.16 0.10 5.50
C PRO A 211 15.24 0.50 6.51
N ILE A 212 15.20 -0.05 7.74
CA ILE A 212 16.25 0.15 8.74
C ILE A 212 17.57 -0.40 8.24
N TYR A 213 17.61 -1.61 7.66
CA TYR A 213 18.81 -2.19 7.07
C TYR A 213 19.41 -1.30 5.97
N TYR A 214 18.60 -0.78 5.06
CA TYR A 214 19.08 0.09 3.96
C TYR A 214 19.63 1.43 4.47
N LEU A 215 19.00 2.00 5.50
CA LEU A 215 19.51 3.20 6.17
C LEU A 215 20.81 2.88 6.92
N CYS A 216 20.80 1.87 7.81
CA CYS A 216 21.94 1.44 8.62
C CYS A 216 23.16 0.97 7.80
N SER A 217 22.95 0.47 6.58
CA SER A 217 24.05 0.11 5.66
C SER A 217 24.55 1.28 4.81
N GLY A 218 23.91 2.45 4.88
CA GLY A 218 24.28 3.63 4.09
C GLY A 218 24.01 3.53 2.61
N LYS A 219 23.27 2.49 2.19
CA LYS A 219 22.86 2.28 0.81
C LYS A 219 21.78 3.28 0.38
N VAL A 220 20.97 3.75 1.34
CA VAL A 220 19.90 4.73 1.14
C VAL A 220 20.02 5.80 2.22
N SER A 221 19.61 7.02 1.88
CA SER A 221 19.58 8.16 2.81
C SER A 221 18.26 8.90 2.66
N THR A 222 17.67 9.28 3.79
CA THR A 222 16.54 10.23 3.87
C THR A 222 17.00 11.68 3.70
N LEU A 223 18.29 11.94 3.86
CA LEU A 223 18.92 13.25 3.77
C LEU A 223 19.39 13.51 2.32
N PRO A 224 19.43 14.77 1.87
CA PRO A 224 19.93 15.12 0.54
C PRO A 224 21.39 14.71 0.36
N PHE A 225 21.76 14.39 -0.89
CA PHE A 225 23.15 14.12 -1.23
C PHE A 225 23.98 15.41 -1.20
N PRO A 226 25.24 15.37 -0.73
CA PRO A 226 26.22 16.43 -0.91
C PRO A 226 26.34 16.81 -2.38
N ASN A 227 26.35 18.12 -2.64
CA ASN A 227 26.42 18.72 -3.99
C ASN A 227 25.15 18.55 -4.85
N SER A 228 24.03 18.09 -4.28
CA SER A 228 22.73 18.10 -4.99
C SER A 228 22.15 19.50 -5.19
N GLY A 229 22.63 20.50 -4.43
CA GLY A 229 22.01 21.83 -4.38
C GLY A 229 20.66 21.85 -3.65
N GLU A 230 20.21 20.71 -3.11
CA GLU A 230 18.94 20.60 -2.41
C GLU A 230 19.09 20.84 -0.90
N THR A 231 18.13 21.56 -0.32
CA THR A 231 18.03 21.70 1.13
C THR A 231 17.43 20.44 1.76
N TYR A 232 17.71 20.20 3.04
CA TYR A 232 17.10 19.11 3.81
C TYR A 232 15.57 19.14 3.73
N VAL A 233 15.00 20.32 3.92
CA VAL A 233 13.56 20.56 3.89
C VAL A 233 12.99 20.26 2.50
N SER A 234 13.62 20.75 1.42
CA SER A 234 13.12 20.51 0.06
C SER A 234 13.14 19.02 -0.30
N SER A 235 14.25 18.32 -0.02
CA SER A 235 14.36 16.88 -0.28
C SER A 235 13.32 16.09 0.52
N PHE A 236 13.15 16.43 1.80
CA PHE A 236 12.15 15.81 2.67
C PHE A 236 10.74 15.93 2.10
N PHE A 237 10.29 17.15 1.78
CA PHE A 237 8.93 17.38 1.26
C PHE A 237 8.73 16.79 -0.13
N LYS A 238 9.75 16.76 -1.00
CA LYS A 238 9.67 16.08 -2.30
C LYS A 238 9.38 14.59 -2.12
N TRP A 239 10.15 13.90 -1.30
CA TRP A 239 9.96 12.47 -1.10
C TRP A 239 8.69 12.14 -0.33
N TRP A 240 8.30 12.94 0.67
CA TRP A 240 7.00 12.79 1.34
C TRP A 240 5.85 12.93 0.33
N SER A 241 5.84 14.01 -0.45
CA SER A 241 4.80 14.24 -1.47
C SER A 241 4.77 13.12 -2.50
N PHE A 242 5.94 12.65 -2.94
CA PHE A 242 6.05 11.55 -3.88
C PHE A 242 5.48 10.24 -3.30
N SER A 243 5.76 9.93 -2.04
CA SER A 243 5.15 8.78 -1.35
C SER A 243 3.62 8.89 -1.29
N CYS A 244 3.08 10.07 -1.00
CA CYS A 244 1.64 10.29 -0.99
C CYS A 244 1.02 10.12 -2.39
N ILE A 245 1.68 10.62 -3.44
CA ILE A 245 1.23 10.48 -4.83
C ILE A 245 1.24 9.00 -5.25
N MET A 246 2.33 8.28 -5.00
CA MET A 246 2.43 6.86 -5.36
C MET A 246 1.41 6.01 -4.60
N PHE A 247 1.19 6.31 -3.32
CA PHE A 247 0.13 5.67 -2.54
C PHE A 247 -1.24 6.00 -3.10
N GLY A 248 -1.54 7.27 -3.42
CA GLY A 248 -2.81 7.69 -4.00
C GLY A 248 -3.11 7.03 -5.34
N ILE A 249 -2.11 6.90 -6.22
CA ILE A 249 -2.23 6.17 -7.49
C ILE A 249 -2.54 4.70 -7.22
N PHE A 250 -1.78 4.06 -6.35
CA PHE A 250 -2.02 2.66 -6.04
C PHE A 250 -3.42 2.47 -5.41
N TYR A 251 -3.66 3.12 -4.29
CA TYR A 251 -4.83 2.99 -3.43
C TYR A 251 -6.13 3.42 -4.13
N VAL A 252 -6.14 4.56 -4.82
CA VAL A 252 -7.37 5.05 -5.46
C VAL A 252 -7.46 4.60 -6.91
N THR A 253 -6.42 4.86 -7.73
CA THR A 253 -6.51 4.57 -9.17
C THR A 253 -6.57 3.07 -9.47
N ILE A 254 -5.79 2.24 -8.76
CA ILE A 254 -5.70 0.79 -9.04
C ILE A 254 -6.66 0.00 -8.16
N ILE A 255 -6.68 0.22 -6.84
CA ILE A 255 -7.46 -0.64 -5.94
C ILE A 255 -8.96 -0.38 -6.07
N THR A 256 -9.43 0.87 -6.20
CA THR A 256 -10.87 1.15 -6.32
C THR A 256 -11.55 0.34 -7.46
N PRO A 257 -11.05 0.37 -8.71
CA PRO A 257 -11.68 -0.42 -9.77
C PRO A 257 -11.53 -1.93 -9.55
N LEU A 258 -10.43 -2.41 -8.96
CA LEU A 258 -10.29 -3.83 -8.61
C LEU A 258 -11.31 -4.26 -7.56
N SER A 259 -11.56 -3.43 -6.54
CA SER A 259 -12.58 -3.69 -5.53
C SER A 259 -13.98 -3.72 -6.15
N LEU A 260 -14.32 -2.72 -6.96
CA LEU A 260 -15.61 -2.66 -7.65
C LEU A 260 -15.84 -3.86 -8.56
N TYR A 261 -14.80 -4.26 -9.30
CA TYR A 261 -14.87 -5.42 -10.20
C TYR A 261 -15.03 -6.75 -9.46
N SER A 262 -14.29 -6.93 -8.37
CA SER A 262 -14.25 -8.20 -7.64
C SER A 262 -15.34 -8.35 -6.60
N GLY A 263 -16.01 -7.26 -6.22
CA GLY A 263 -16.91 -7.24 -5.06
C GLY A 263 -16.18 -7.45 -3.73
N ILE A 264 -14.85 -7.35 -3.71
CA ILE A 264 -14.04 -7.49 -2.49
C ILE A 264 -13.68 -6.10 -1.98
N ASN A 265 -13.83 -5.89 -0.68
CA ASN A 265 -13.47 -4.66 0.01
C ASN A 265 -11.94 -4.48 0.17
N LEU A 266 -11.18 -4.60 -0.93
CA LEU A 266 -9.74 -4.43 -0.92
C LEU A 266 -9.39 -3.05 -0.37
N ASN A 267 -8.52 -3.01 0.64
CA ASN A 267 -8.05 -1.79 1.27
C ASN A 267 -9.16 -0.83 1.75
N TYR A 268 -10.33 -1.39 2.08
CA TYR A 268 -11.51 -0.64 2.53
C TYR A 268 -12.04 0.34 1.48
N MET A 269 -11.91 0.01 0.19
CA MET A 269 -12.45 0.86 -0.86
C MET A 269 -13.98 0.86 -0.86
N LEU A 270 -14.66 -0.24 -0.58
CA LEU A 270 -16.11 -0.28 -0.73
C LEU A 270 -16.85 0.15 0.54
N ASN A 271 -16.33 -0.20 1.71
CA ASN A 271 -16.87 0.16 3.01
C ASN A 271 -15.74 0.36 4.03
N PRO A 272 -15.94 1.19 5.07
CA PRO A 272 -14.92 1.49 6.08
C PRO A 272 -14.45 0.24 6.83
N PRO A 273 -13.21 0.27 7.38
CA PRO A 273 -12.71 -0.82 8.20
C PRO A 273 -13.55 -1.01 9.47
N PRO A 274 -13.69 -2.24 9.99
CA PRO A 274 -14.38 -2.48 11.26
C PRO A 274 -13.64 -1.83 12.43
N THR A 275 -12.30 -1.84 12.42
CA THR A 275 -11.44 -1.28 13.47
C THR A 275 -10.30 -0.44 12.87
N PRO A 276 -10.07 0.82 13.36
CA PRO A 276 -10.91 1.60 14.26
C PRO A 276 -12.03 2.28 13.46
N GLY A 277 -13.05 1.52 13.01
CA GLY A 277 -14.16 2.06 12.22
C GLY A 277 -14.84 3.26 12.87
N ASN A 278 -14.86 3.32 14.20
CA ASN A 278 -15.39 4.46 14.95
C ASN A 278 -14.65 5.79 14.70
N ILE A 279 -13.37 5.75 14.29
CA ILE A 279 -12.57 6.95 13.99
C ILE A 279 -12.60 7.27 12.49
N ILE A 280 -12.60 6.24 11.65
CA ILE A 280 -12.56 6.34 10.19
C ILE A 280 -13.84 5.74 9.63
N SER A 281 -14.94 6.48 9.78
CA SER A 281 -16.26 6.14 9.26
C SER A 281 -16.97 7.37 8.67
N GLY A 282 -18.18 7.15 8.18
CA GLY A 282 -19.01 8.18 7.59
C GLY A 282 -18.70 8.42 6.12
N PRO A 283 -19.41 9.38 5.50
CA PRO A 283 -19.39 9.55 4.05
C PRO A 283 -17.98 9.88 3.51
N ASN A 284 -17.10 10.49 4.32
CA ASN A 284 -15.77 10.94 3.88
C ASN A 284 -14.62 10.03 4.36
N TYR A 285 -14.92 8.79 4.79
CA TYR A 285 -13.92 7.92 5.42
C TYR A 285 -12.69 7.67 4.54
N ARG A 286 -12.84 7.49 3.20
CA ARG A 286 -11.71 7.31 2.28
C ARG A 286 -10.76 8.52 2.26
N LEU A 287 -11.32 9.73 2.29
CA LEU A 287 -10.53 10.97 2.34
C LEU A 287 -9.82 11.10 3.69
N MET A 288 -10.51 10.76 4.79
CA MET A 288 -9.92 10.72 6.12
C MET A 288 -8.78 9.69 6.20
N SER A 289 -8.95 8.50 5.64
CA SER A 289 -7.90 7.49 5.52
C SER A 289 -6.70 8.05 4.76
N CYS A 290 -6.91 8.65 3.58
CA CYS A 290 -5.82 9.23 2.79
C CYS A 290 -5.09 10.34 3.54
N ALA A 291 -5.81 11.22 4.24
CA ALA A 291 -5.22 12.29 5.04
C ALA A 291 -4.43 11.73 6.23
N GLY A 292 -5.00 10.78 6.96
CA GLY A 292 -4.34 10.09 8.08
C GLY A 292 -3.07 9.37 7.63
N THR A 293 -3.11 8.67 6.49
CA THR A 293 -1.94 8.03 5.88
C THR A 293 -0.89 9.04 5.43
N SER A 294 -1.30 10.16 4.83
CA SER A 294 -0.37 11.23 4.44
C SER A 294 0.37 11.83 5.65
N LEU A 295 -0.35 12.04 6.76
CA LEU A 295 0.23 12.52 8.02
C LEU A 295 1.14 11.47 8.66
N SER A 296 0.78 10.18 8.61
CA SER A 296 1.65 9.12 9.14
C SER A 296 2.94 8.98 8.30
N PHE A 297 2.86 9.19 6.98
CA PHE A 297 4.03 9.23 6.10
C PHE A 297 4.96 10.39 6.44
N LEU A 298 4.38 11.56 6.72
CA LEU A 298 5.12 12.74 7.16
C LEU A 298 5.87 12.43 8.47
N PHE A 299 5.14 11.91 9.45
CA PHE A 299 5.66 11.62 10.78
C PHE A 299 6.80 10.58 10.74
N ILE A 300 6.57 9.41 10.13
CA ILE A 300 7.58 8.35 10.12
C ILE A 300 8.83 8.77 9.36
N ARG A 301 8.66 9.55 8.28
CA ARG A 301 9.80 10.06 7.52
C ARG A 301 10.60 11.07 8.35
N ALA A 302 9.95 11.91 9.15
CA ALA A 302 10.62 12.84 10.05
C ALA A 302 11.42 12.08 11.12
N VAL A 303 10.82 11.05 11.73
CA VAL A 303 11.49 10.17 12.70
C VAL A 303 12.72 9.50 12.08
N MET A 304 12.59 8.91 10.88
CA MET A 304 13.71 8.25 10.19
C MET A 304 14.81 9.23 9.80
N SER A 305 14.45 10.45 9.38
CA SER A 305 15.41 11.51 9.04
C SER A 305 16.17 12.01 10.27
N LEU A 306 15.47 12.17 11.39
CA LEU A 306 16.07 12.54 12.67
C LEU A 306 17.00 11.43 13.18
N ALA A 307 16.55 10.17 13.11
CA ALA A 307 17.36 9.02 13.49
C ALA A 307 18.65 8.94 12.67
N GLU A 308 18.56 9.10 11.34
CA GLU A 308 19.73 9.13 10.47
C GLU A 308 20.67 10.31 10.80
N LEU A 309 20.12 11.48 11.08
CA LEU A 309 20.90 12.66 11.49
C LEU A 309 21.66 12.41 12.80
N ILE A 310 20.98 11.87 13.82
CA ILE A 310 21.59 11.52 15.11
C ILE A 310 22.69 10.48 14.89
N LEU A 311 22.43 9.44 14.10
CA LEU A 311 23.42 8.40 13.82
C LEU A 311 24.68 8.96 13.15
N ARG A 312 24.53 9.94 12.24
CA ARG A 312 25.65 10.63 11.59
C ARG A 312 26.44 11.50 12.56
N LEU A 313 25.75 12.26 13.42
CA LEU A 313 26.39 13.21 14.35
C LEU A 313 27.07 12.53 15.53
N VAL A 314 26.44 11.51 16.12
CA VAL A 314 26.90 10.87 17.36
C VAL A 314 27.94 9.79 17.10
N PHE A 315 27.69 8.93 16.11
CA PHE A 315 28.52 7.73 15.91
C PHE A 315 29.57 7.90 14.81
N ASN A 316 29.67 9.09 14.20
CA ASN A 316 30.52 9.34 13.03
C ASN A 316 30.36 8.27 11.94
N CYS A 317 29.19 7.62 11.89
CA CYS A 317 28.99 6.44 11.09
C CYS A 317 29.08 6.89 9.62
N PRO A 318 30.05 6.40 8.84
CA PRO A 318 30.18 6.79 7.45
C PRO A 318 29.07 6.07 6.68
N PHE A 319 27.85 6.63 6.68
CA PHE A 319 26.78 6.18 5.81
C PHE A 319 27.23 6.37 4.36
N SER A 320 27.70 5.25 3.81
CA SER A 320 28.60 5.22 2.66
C SER A 320 27.83 5.20 1.35
N VAL A 321 27.48 6.40 0.89
CA VAL A 321 27.74 6.81 -0.50
C VAL A 321 29.00 7.71 -0.56
N HIS A 322 29.58 8.05 0.61
CA HIS A 322 30.69 9.00 0.74
C HIS A 322 32.07 8.41 1.04
N ALA A 323 32.20 7.14 1.43
CA ALA A 323 33.53 6.58 1.67
C ALA A 323 34.33 6.43 0.35
N GLU A 324 33.67 6.07 -0.75
CA GLU A 324 34.33 5.97 -2.07
C GLU A 324 34.64 7.33 -2.71
N LEU A 325 33.74 8.31 -2.59
CA LEU A 325 33.99 9.66 -3.15
C LEU A 325 35.05 10.43 -2.34
N ARG A 326 35.21 10.16 -1.04
CA ARG A 326 36.35 10.70 -0.27
C ARG A 326 37.66 10.02 -0.64
N LYS A 327 37.68 8.70 -0.89
CA LYS A 327 38.87 8.02 -1.40
C LYS A 327 39.33 8.58 -2.75
N LYS A 328 38.40 8.86 -3.68
CA LYS A 328 38.74 9.48 -4.98
C LYS A 328 39.24 10.94 -4.92
N LYS A 329 39.04 11.63 -3.80
CA LYS A 329 39.60 12.99 -3.57
C LYS A 329 40.93 12.96 -2.81
N ALA A 330 41.33 11.80 -2.28
CA ALA A 330 42.55 11.60 -1.50
C ALA A 330 43.63 10.81 -2.28
N THR A 331 43.42 10.61 -3.59
CA THR A 331 44.34 10.05 -4.59
C THR A 331 44.37 11.00 -5.77
#